data_AF-A0A258LQJ2-F1
#
_entry.id   AF-A0A258LQJ2-F1
#
_cell.length_a   1.000
_cell.length_b   1.000
_cell.length_c   1.000
_cell.angle_alpha   90.00
_cell.angle_beta   90.00
_cell.angle_gamma   90.00
#
_symmetry.space_group_name_H-M   'P 1'
#
loop_
_entity.id
_entity.type
_entity.pdbx_description
1 polymer ?
#
loop_
_entity_poly.entity_id
_entity_poly.type
_entity_poly.pdbx_seq_one_letter_code
_entity_poly.pdbx_strand_id
1 'polypeptide(L)'
;MPNDPRGAPPLAPAAFLTCEPGLAYLVRGGADLFAGVAGRAGSLRLLADIPDGEAVFGMEIAGAALLLLPRPGASLLPVPVEDLGADLARLADAWVSRAVDRARHLPHPVARDLRALDAPPTLILADGEGELPAGAVAIPPGERPLWCLWRQGRLTGPWGTLEGPGDAPVPVLRTAPLHALDDSLVRACASEDLAREGQLVAALAAFNSRIAARLGDWSAAEGAAFGAHLARLANADAAALTTAIDELTERPASGVPEAALGLESPLLAALRKVAQAAGANLPPDAARGGGEGEDDEEILTVFAANSGLRVRRVRL
;
A
#
# COMPACT_ATOMS: atom_id res chain seq x y z
N MET A 1 -21.87 0.63 47.80
CA MET A 1 -20.75 1.58 47.81
C MET A 1 -19.75 1.09 48.86
N PRO A 2 -18.45 0.93 48.55
CA PRO A 2 -17.72 1.71 47.55
C PRO A 2 -17.30 0.90 46.32
N ASN A 3 -17.42 1.55 45.16
CA ASN A 3 -16.72 1.20 43.93
C ASN A 3 -15.24 1.57 44.10
N ASP A 4 -14.34 0.62 43.83
CA ASP A 4 -12.92 0.91 43.64
C ASP A 4 -12.72 1.45 42.20
N PRO A 5 -12.22 2.69 42.00
CA PRO A 5 -12.17 3.32 40.68
C PRO A 5 -10.87 3.05 39.90
N ARG A 6 -10.11 1.99 40.22
CA ARG A 6 -8.77 1.76 39.61
C ARG A 6 -8.61 0.46 38.81
N GLY A 7 -9.70 -0.13 38.34
CA GLY A 7 -9.67 -1.27 37.44
C GLY A 7 -9.93 -0.89 35.99
N ALA A 8 -9.11 -0.02 35.39
CA ALA A 8 -9.08 0.03 33.93
C ALA A 8 -8.59 -1.35 33.46
N PRO A 9 -9.34 -2.07 32.59
CA PRO A 9 -8.86 -3.35 32.08
C PRO A 9 -7.51 -3.12 31.38
N PRO A 10 -6.54 -4.03 31.50
CA PRO A 10 -5.31 -3.92 30.73
C PRO A 10 -5.70 -3.79 29.25
N LEU A 11 -5.25 -2.72 28.59
CA LEU A 11 -5.40 -2.58 27.15
C LEU A 11 -4.85 -3.85 26.50
N ALA A 12 -5.67 -4.45 25.65
CA ALA A 12 -5.35 -5.59 24.78
C ALA A 12 -3.97 -5.38 24.08
N PRO A 13 -3.28 -6.45 23.64
CA PRO A 13 -1.97 -6.34 22.95
C PRO A 13 -1.98 -5.17 21.99
N ALA A 14 -1.04 -4.24 22.18
CA ALA A 14 -0.99 -2.90 21.58
C ALA A 14 -1.89 -2.78 20.34
N ALA A 15 -3.10 -2.23 20.54
CA ALA A 15 -4.05 -2.11 19.45
C ALA A 15 -3.57 -1.02 18.48
N PHE A 16 -3.65 -1.29 17.19
CA PHE A 16 -3.44 -0.26 16.18
C PHE A 16 -4.48 0.85 16.36
N LEU A 17 -4.01 2.09 16.29
CA LEU A 17 -4.85 3.28 16.26
C LEU A 17 -4.87 3.82 14.83
N THR A 18 -6.06 4.04 14.27
CA THR A 18 -6.22 4.70 12.96
C THR A 18 -6.07 6.20 13.09
N CYS A 19 -5.19 6.80 12.29
CA CYS A 19 -5.00 8.24 12.28
C CYS A 19 -6.09 8.92 11.44
N GLU A 20 -6.94 9.72 12.09
CA GLU A 20 -8.06 10.42 11.46
C GLU A 20 -7.62 11.78 10.88
N PRO A 21 -8.12 12.19 9.71
CA PRO A 21 -7.88 13.51 9.15
C PRO A 21 -8.27 14.63 10.14
N GLY A 22 -7.44 15.68 10.22
CA GLY A 22 -7.69 16.80 11.13
C GLY A 22 -7.20 16.60 12.57
N LEU A 23 -6.69 15.40 12.90
CA LEU A 23 -6.04 15.13 14.18
C LEU A 23 -4.52 14.98 14.03
N ALA A 24 -3.79 15.46 15.03
CA ALA A 24 -2.40 15.13 15.28
C ALA A 24 -2.32 14.15 16.45
N TYR A 25 -1.53 13.10 16.28
CA TYR A 25 -1.32 12.07 17.29
C TYR A 25 0.03 12.29 17.94
N LEU A 26 0.03 12.93 19.10
CA LEU A 26 1.24 13.18 19.89
C LEU A 26 1.73 11.86 20.48
N VAL A 27 2.99 11.53 20.20
CA VAL A 27 3.61 10.27 20.62
C VAL A 27 4.44 10.51 21.88
N ARG A 28 4.15 9.72 22.94
CA ARG A 28 4.98 9.64 24.14
C ARG A 28 5.52 8.23 24.31
N GLY A 29 6.83 8.05 24.39
CA GLY A 29 7.48 6.74 24.50
C GLY A 29 7.70 6.00 23.16
N GLY A 30 7.40 6.66 22.04
CA GLY A 30 7.62 6.15 20.69
C GLY A 30 6.49 5.27 20.14
N ALA A 31 6.35 5.25 18.82
CA ALA A 31 5.34 4.47 18.10
C ALA A 31 5.84 4.07 16.72
N ASP A 32 5.29 3.00 16.18
CA ASP A 32 5.59 2.56 14.84
C ASP A 32 4.37 2.90 13.95
N LEU A 33 4.63 3.60 12.84
CA LEU A 33 3.63 4.05 11.88
C LEU A 33 3.55 3.06 10.72
N PHE A 34 2.34 2.65 10.38
CA PHE A 34 2.04 1.75 9.28
C PHE A 34 1.07 2.40 8.29
N ALA A 35 1.14 1.97 7.03
CA ALA A 35 0.04 2.12 6.09
C ALA A 35 -0.61 0.76 5.85
N GLY A 36 -1.94 0.74 5.77
CA GLY A 36 -2.72 -0.46 5.45
C GLY A 36 -3.89 -0.15 4.53
N VAL A 37 -4.32 -1.13 3.75
CA VAL A 37 -5.52 -1.05 2.90
C VAL A 37 -6.70 -1.62 3.68
N ALA A 38 -7.78 -0.85 3.78
CA ALA A 38 -8.97 -1.29 4.50
C ALA A 38 -9.53 -2.58 3.88
N GLY A 39 -9.84 -3.58 4.72
CA GLY A 39 -10.40 -4.86 4.27
C GLY A 39 -9.43 -5.80 3.55
N ARG A 40 -8.12 -5.49 3.46
CA ARG A 40 -7.12 -6.35 2.81
C ARG A 40 -6.10 -6.89 3.81
N ALA A 41 -6.18 -8.18 4.11
CA ALA A 41 -5.19 -8.87 4.93
C ALA A 41 -3.78 -8.80 4.29
N GLY A 42 -2.73 -8.69 5.13
CA GLY A 42 -1.33 -8.64 4.68
C GLY A 42 -0.91 -7.34 3.98
N SER A 43 -1.77 -6.31 3.98
CA SER A 43 -1.48 -5.00 3.36
C SER A 43 -0.71 -4.04 4.27
N LEU A 44 -0.52 -4.39 5.55
CA LEU A 44 0.21 -3.55 6.51
C LEU A 44 1.68 -3.43 6.12
N ARG A 45 2.18 -2.21 6.14
CA ARG A 45 3.56 -1.85 5.77
C ARG A 45 4.10 -0.84 6.76
N LEU A 46 5.23 -1.16 7.38
CA LEU A 46 5.92 -0.23 8.28
C LEU A 46 6.42 0.96 7.47
N LEU A 47 5.88 2.13 7.76
CA LEU A 47 6.33 3.39 7.22
C LEU A 47 7.45 3.96 8.08
N ALA A 48 7.26 4.21 9.37
CA ALA A 48 8.29 4.89 10.13
C ALA A 48 8.26 4.55 11.60
N ASP A 49 9.43 4.65 12.22
CA ASP A 49 9.53 4.80 13.66
C ASP A 49 9.29 6.27 14.00
N ILE A 50 8.33 6.53 14.88
CA ILE A 50 8.00 7.84 15.42
C ILE A 50 8.61 7.93 16.82
N PRO A 51 9.56 8.84 17.07
CA PRO A 51 10.19 8.99 18.37
C PRO A 51 9.27 9.70 19.38
N ASP A 52 9.72 9.72 20.63
CA ASP A 52 9.09 10.47 21.72
C ASP A 52 9.06 11.98 21.41
N GLY A 53 7.92 12.64 21.69
CA GLY A 53 7.76 14.08 21.53
C GLY A 53 7.45 14.56 20.09
N GLU A 54 7.28 13.63 19.14
CA GLU A 54 6.83 13.90 17.78
C GLU A 54 5.33 13.64 17.59
N ALA A 55 4.82 13.99 16.41
CA ALA A 55 3.42 13.81 16.05
C ALA A 55 3.29 13.20 14.65
N VAL A 56 2.24 12.41 14.48
CA VAL A 56 1.75 12.01 13.16
C VAL A 56 0.47 12.76 12.87
N PHE A 57 0.41 13.41 11.72
CA PHE A 57 -0.79 14.11 11.27
C PHE A 57 -1.63 13.16 10.43
N GLY A 58 -2.87 12.95 10.86
CA GLY A 58 -3.79 12.11 10.11
C GLY A 58 -4.09 12.68 8.73
N MET A 59 -4.36 11.79 7.79
CA MET A 59 -4.58 12.13 6.39
C MET A 59 -5.66 11.23 5.79
N GLU A 60 -6.40 11.78 4.83
CA GLU A 60 -7.38 11.00 4.10
C GLU A 60 -6.66 10.17 3.03
N ILE A 61 -6.79 8.84 3.09
CA ILE A 61 -6.23 7.93 2.09
C ILE A 61 -7.36 7.14 1.45
N ALA A 62 -7.55 7.29 0.14
CA ALA A 62 -8.58 6.55 -0.59
C ALA A 62 -8.34 5.03 -0.47
N GLY A 63 -9.23 4.34 0.25
CA GLY A 63 -9.17 2.89 0.46
C GLY A 63 -8.06 2.40 1.40
N ALA A 64 -7.35 3.29 2.10
CA ALA A 64 -6.28 2.94 3.02
C ALA A 64 -6.30 3.81 4.29
N ALA A 65 -5.42 3.48 5.24
CA ALA A 65 -5.33 4.15 6.53
C ALA A 65 -3.87 4.22 7.01
N LEU A 66 -3.54 5.30 7.70
CA LEU A 66 -2.37 5.35 8.57
C LEU A 66 -2.73 4.74 9.92
N LEU A 67 -1.88 3.86 10.41
CA LEU A 67 -2.09 3.10 11.64
C LEU A 67 -0.88 3.27 12.55
N LEU A 68 -1.10 3.71 13.77
CA LEU A 68 -0.07 3.81 14.80
C LEU A 68 -0.12 2.63 15.75
N LEU A 69 1.04 2.04 16.00
CA LEU A 69 1.25 1.03 17.01
C LEU A 69 2.13 1.61 18.13
N PRO A 70 1.59 1.95 19.31
CA PRO A 70 2.41 2.42 20.41
C PRO A 70 3.35 1.32 20.90
N ARG A 71 4.59 1.68 21.22
CA ARG A 71 5.55 0.76 21.84
C ARG A 71 5.13 0.42 23.27
N PRO A 72 5.66 -0.65 23.89
CA PRO A 72 5.36 -0.97 25.28
C PRO A 72 5.65 0.21 26.22
N GLY A 73 4.63 0.68 26.94
CA GLY A 73 4.74 1.85 27.84
C GLY A 73 4.55 3.21 27.15
N ALA A 74 4.36 3.23 25.82
CA ALA A 74 4.06 4.44 25.08
C ALA A 74 2.57 4.79 25.13
N SER A 75 2.26 6.07 24.93
CA SER A 75 0.90 6.59 24.81
C SER A 75 0.75 7.47 23.59
N LEU A 76 -0.41 7.40 22.93
CA LEU A 76 -0.80 8.27 21.84
C LEU A 76 -1.88 9.22 22.34
N LEU A 77 -1.70 10.53 22.12
CA LEU A 77 -2.69 11.53 22.45
C LEU A 77 -3.22 12.18 21.16
N PRO A 78 -4.46 11.90 20.74
CA PRO A 78 -5.09 12.64 19.65
C PRO A 78 -5.40 14.08 20.10
N VAL A 79 -5.00 15.05 19.28
CA VAL A 79 -5.24 16.48 19.48
C VAL A 79 -5.70 17.07 18.14
N PRO A 80 -6.77 17.88 18.08
CA PRO A 80 -7.09 18.65 16.87
C PRO A 80 -5.90 19.49 16.42
N VAL A 81 -5.63 19.52 15.11
CA VAL A 81 -4.44 20.21 14.58
C VAL A 81 -4.45 21.70 14.95
N GLU A 82 -5.63 22.32 14.94
CA GLU A 82 -5.85 23.70 15.38
C GLU A 82 -5.49 23.97 16.84
N ASP A 83 -5.55 22.96 17.71
CA ASP A 83 -5.30 23.10 19.15
C ASP A 83 -3.81 22.99 19.52
N LEU A 84 -2.94 22.65 18.56
CA LEU A 84 -1.50 22.49 18.79
C LEU A 84 -0.77 23.81 19.10
N GLY A 85 -1.36 24.95 18.72
CA GLY A 85 -0.81 26.28 19.02
C GLY A 85 0.65 26.45 18.60
N ALA A 86 1.51 26.84 19.55
CA ALA A 86 2.93 27.12 19.30
C ALA A 86 3.76 25.89 18.89
N ASP A 87 3.31 24.68 19.22
CA ASP A 87 4.02 23.44 18.86
C ASP A 87 3.78 23.02 17.40
N LEU A 88 2.77 23.56 16.73
CA LEU A 88 2.36 23.15 15.38
C LEU A 88 3.52 23.18 14.38
N ALA A 89 4.28 24.28 14.33
CA ALA A 89 5.36 24.45 13.36
C ALA A 89 6.49 23.42 13.55
N ARG A 90 6.94 23.23 14.80
CA ARG A 90 7.98 22.25 15.14
C ARG A 90 7.53 20.83 14.82
N LEU A 91 6.29 20.48 15.17
CA LEU A 91 5.75 19.15 14.91
C LEU A 91 5.53 18.91 13.42
N ALA A 92 5.08 19.93 12.67
CA ALA A 92 4.93 19.87 11.22
C ALA A 92 6.29 19.67 10.53
N ASP A 93 7.34 20.38 10.94
CA ASP A 93 8.70 20.20 10.39
C ASP A 93 9.18 18.76 10.57
N ALA A 94 9.07 18.22 11.79
CA ALA A 94 9.48 16.85 12.09
C ALA A 94 8.68 15.83 11.27
N TRP A 95 7.37 16.01 11.19
CA TRP A 95 6.48 15.17 10.40
C TRP A 95 6.82 15.21 8.91
N VAL A 96 6.96 16.41 8.33
CA VAL A 96 7.26 16.62 6.91
C VAL A 96 8.59 15.94 6.57
N SER A 97 9.65 16.22 7.32
CA SER A 97 10.97 15.61 7.07
C SER A 97 10.90 14.09 7.12
N ARG A 98 10.21 13.51 8.11
CA ARG A 98 10.09 12.06 8.26
C ARG A 98 9.24 11.44 7.15
N ALA A 99 8.13 12.06 6.81
CA ALA A 99 7.24 11.57 5.76
C ALA A 99 7.92 11.61 4.39
N VAL A 100 8.64 12.69 4.08
CA VAL A 100 9.43 12.83 2.84
C VAL A 100 10.53 11.79 2.76
N ASP A 101 11.33 11.64 3.83
CA ASP A 101 12.42 10.67 3.86
C ASP A 101 11.94 9.24 3.67
N ARG A 102 10.73 8.92 4.13
CA ARG A 102 10.18 7.59 3.90
C ARG A 102 9.58 7.44 2.51
N ALA A 103 8.83 8.44 2.06
CA ALA A 103 8.11 8.38 0.81
C ALA A 103 9.02 8.51 -0.42
N ARG A 104 10.29 8.95 -0.27
CA ARG A 104 11.30 8.90 -1.34
C ARG A 104 11.52 7.50 -1.93
N HIS A 105 11.25 6.45 -1.14
CA HIS A 105 11.37 5.05 -1.57
C HIS A 105 10.10 4.51 -2.24
N LEU A 106 8.99 5.25 -2.19
CA LEU A 106 7.77 4.87 -2.90
C LEU A 106 7.96 5.16 -4.39
N PRO A 107 7.61 4.23 -5.29
CA PRO A 107 7.71 4.46 -6.74
C PRO A 107 6.88 5.68 -7.14
N HIS A 108 7.44 6.49 -8.06
CA HIS A 108 6.77 7.66 -8.59
C HIS A 108 5.75 7.23 -9.66
N PRO A 109 4.46 7.59 -9.56
CA PRO A 109 3.43 7.12 -10.49
C PRO A 109 3.61 7.69 -11.90
N VAL A 110 4.31 8.82 -12.03
CA VAL A 110 4.55 9.47 -13.32
C VAL A 110 6.05 9.41 -13.63
N ALA A 111 6.42 8.56 -14.59
CA ALA A 111 7.77 8.46 -15.16
C ALA A 111 8.14 9.66 -16.07
N ARG A 112 7.38 10.77 -16.03
CA ARG A 112 7.66 11.95 -16.83
C ARG A 112 8.57 12.87 -16.02
N ASP A 113 9.80 12.99 -16.49
CA ASP A 113 10.88 13.85 -15.98
C ASP A 113 11.55 13.47 -14.66
N LEU A 114 11.70 12.17 -14.37
CA LEU A 114 12.56 11.68 -13.28
C LEU A 114 14.01 12.20 -13.37
N ARG A 115 14.51 12.48 -14.58
CA ARG A 115 15.84 13.08 -14.78
C ARG A 115 15.97 14.49 -14.18
N ALA A 116 14.87 15.22 -14.07
CA ALA A 116 14.86 16.52 -13.40
C ALA A 116 15.01 16.32 -11.88
N LEU A 117 14.29 15.38 -11.28
CA LEU A 117 14.34 15.10 -9.83
C LEU A 117 15.70 14.59 -9.34
N ASP A 118 16.48 13.95 -10.21
CA ASP A 118 17.84 13.47 -9.91
C ASP A 118 18.94 14.51 -10.23
N ALA A 119 18.58 15.70 -10.74
CA ALA A 119 19.55 16.73 -11.07
C ALA A 119 20.21 17.29 -9.80
N PRO A 120 21.54 17.55 -9.82
CA PRO A 120 22.19 18.12 -8.66
C PRO A 120 21.61 19.52 -8.36
N PRO A 121 21.53 19.91 -7.07
CA PRO A 121 21.03 21.22 -6.69
C PRO A 121 21.91 22.31 -7.31
N THR A 122 21.27 23.30 -7.91
CA THR A 122 21.93 24.44 -8.56
C THR A 122 21.81 25.73 -7.75
N LEU A 123 20.86 25.80 -6.82
CA LEU A 123 20.57 27.00 -6.05
C LEU A 123 20.14 26.69 -4.61
N ILE A 124 20.47 27.60 -3.69
CA ILE A 124 20.00 27.59 -2.31
C ILE A 124 18.79 28.52 -2.17
N LEU A 125 17.62 27.95 -1.88
CA LEU A 125 16.39 28.67 -1.63
C LEU A 125 16.42 29.24 -0.21
N ALA A 126 16.72 30.53 -0.09
CA ALA A 126 16.67 31.23 1.19
C ALA A 126 15.21 31.54 1.59
N ASP A 127 15.00 31.75 2.88
CA ASP A 127 13.74 32.30 3.40
C ASP A 127 13.49 33.71 2.83
N GLY A 128 12.25 33.99 2.41
CA GLY A 128 11.84 35.21 1.73
C GLY A 128 11.47 35.03 0.26
N GLU A 129 11.36 36.16 -0.45
CA GLU A 129 11.09 36.17 -1.88
C GLU A 129 12.37 35.80 -2.67
N GLY A 130 12.21 35.02 -3.75
CA GLY A 130 13.31 34.54 -4.56
C GLY A 130 12.92 34.30 -6.01
N GLU A 131 13.91 34.47 -6.90
CA GLU A 131 13.78 34.16 -8.33
C GLU A 131 14.47 32.82 -8.62
N LEU A 132 13.79 31.97 -9.37
CA LEU A 132 14.29 30.68 -9.81
C LEU A 132 14.31 30.65 -11.34
N PRO A 133 15.48 30.66 -11.99
CA PRO A 133 15.55 30.59 -13.44
C PRO A 133 15.07 29.22 -13.92
N ALA A 134 14.55 29.16 -15.15
CA ALA A 134 14.12 27.91 -15.76
C ALA A 134 15.24 26.85 -15.73
N GLY A 135 14.89 25.64 -15.28
CA GLY A 135 15.82 24.53 -15.07
C GLY A 135 16.56 24.55 -13.73
N ALA A 136 16.33 25.55 -12.86
CA ALA A 136 16.93 25.57 -11.53
C ALA A 136 16.40 24.43 -10.65
N VAL A 137 17.30 23.88 -9.82
CA VAL A 137 17.02 22.88 -8.79
C VAL A 137 17.36 23.51 -7.45
N ALA A 138 16.33 23.79 -6.66
CA ALA A 138 16.44 24.57 -5.44
C ALA A 138 16.25 23.69 -4.20
N ILE A 139 17.14 23.87 -3.22
CA ILE A 139 17.10 23.22 -1.90
C ILE A 139 17.20 24.27 -0.78
N PRO A 140 16.67 24.01 0.42
CA PRO A 140 16.86 24.91 1.55
C PRO A 140 18.34 24.95 2.00
N PRO A 141 18.77 26.02 2.71
CA PRO A 141 20.14 26.17 3.22
C PRO A 141 20.50 25.13 4.28
N GLY A 142 19.51 24.63 5.04
CA GLY A 142 19.70 23.68 6.13
C GLY A 142 18.80 22.45 6.02
N GLU A 143 18.70 21.70 7.11
CA GLU A 143 17.89 20.48 7.20
C GLU A 143 16.40 20.74 7.46
N ARG A 144 16.04 21.95 7.89
CA ARG A 144 14.64 22.31 8.12
C ARG A 144 13.93 22.52 6.78
N PRO A 145 12.69 22.04 6.64
CA PRO A 145 11.90 22.29 5.44
C PRO A 145 11.59 23.79 5.31
N LEU A 146 11.53 24.26 4.08
CA LEU A 146 10.89 25.54 3.76
C LEU A 146 9.63 25.27 2.96
N TRP A 147 8.58 26.05 3.20
CA TRP A 147 7.37 26.03 2.38
C TRP A 147 7.52 27.02 1.24
N CYS A 148 7.39 26.52 0.02
CA CYS A 148 7.41 27.34 -1.18
C CYS A 148 5.98 27.72 -1.56
N LEU A 149 5.75 29.03 -1.66
CA LEU A 149 4.53 29.65 -2.16
C LEU A 149 4.79 30.19 -3.56
N TRP A 150 3.82 29.98 -4.44
CA TRP A 150 3.86 30.46 -5.80
C TRP A 150 3.62 31.98 -5.89
N ARG A 151 4.36 32.66 -6.77
CA ARG A 151 4.06 34.03 -7.22
C ARG A 151 3.90 34.11 -8.74
N GLN A 152 4.78 33.44 -9.47
CA GLN A 152 4.77 33.41 -10.93
C GLN A 152 5.53 32.19 -11.44
N GLY A 153 5.21 31.77 -12.66
CA GLY A 153 5.93 30.73 -13.38
C GLY A 153 5.36 29.35 -13.06
N ARG A 154 6.21 28.34 -13.16
CA ARG A 154 5.79 26.95 -13.01
C ARG A 154 6.89 26.16 -12.35
N LEU A 155 6.57 25.53 -11.24
CA LEU A 155 7.50 24.76 -10.44
C LEU A 155 6.94 23.37 -10.18
N THR A 156 7.81 22.37 -10.11
CA THR A 156 7.42 21.00 -9.79
C THR A 156 8.35 20.41 -8.75
N GLY A 157 7.84 19.48 -7.96
CA GLY A 157 8.62 18.68 -7.04
C GLY A 157 7.93 17.36 -6.73
N PRO A 158 8.54 16.52 -5.89
CA PRO A 158 7.98 15.23 -5.50
C PRO A 158 6.61 15.31 -4.81
N TRP A 159 6.27 16.50 -4.30
CA TRP A 159 5.06 16.76 -3.52
C TRP A 159 4.14 17.77 -4.21
N GLY A 160 4.14 17.78 -5.54
CA GLY A 160 3.19 18.53 -6.35
C GLY A 160 3.80 19.61 -7.23
N THR A 161 2.93 20.24 -7.99
CA THR A 161 3.27 21.31 -8.92
C THR A 161 2.63 22.61 -8.45
N LEU A 162 3.34 23.72 -8.64
CA LEU A 162 2.89 25.08 -8.40
C LEU A 162 2.83 25.81 -9.74
N GLU A 163 1.63 26.15 -10.20
CA GLU A 163 1.36 26.80 -11.49
C GLU A 163 0.45 28.03 -11.35
N GLY A 164 -0.15 28.26 -10.17
CA GLY A 164 -1.09 29.36 -9.97
C GLY A 164 -1.31 29.79 -8.52
N PRO A 165 -2.05 30.91 -8.32
CA PRO A 165 -2.22 31.55 -7.01
C PRO A 165 -3.11 30.76 -6.04
N GLY A 166 -3.80 29.73 -6.51
CA GLY A 166 -4.63 28.85 -5.68
C GLY A 166 -3.90 27.61 -5.18
N ASP A 167 -2.65 27.40 -5.60
CA ASP A 167 -1.91 26.20 -5.23
C ASP A 167 -1.44 26.26 -3.77
N ALA A 168 -1.71 25.18 -3.04
CA ALA A 168 -1.26 25.06 -1.66
C ALA A 168 0.27 25.00 -1.59
N PRO A 169 0.89 25.66 -0.58
CA PRO A 169 2.33 25.67 -0.41
C PRO A 169 2.94 24.26 -0.44
N VAL A 170 4.12 24.13 -1.04
CA VAL A 170 4.83 22.85 -1.19
C VAL A 170 6.05 22.85 -0.29
N PRO A 171 6.28 21.80 0.53
CA PRO A 171 7.50 21.71 1.33
C PRO A 171 8.70 21.36 0.43
N VAL A 172 9.79 22.09 0.63
CA VAL A 172 11.07 21.92 -0.07
C VAL A 172 12.10 21.46 0.96
N LEU A 173 12.75 20.34 0.66
CA LEU A 173 13.78 19.73 1.50
C LEU A 173 14.99 19.39 0.64
N ARG A 174 16.14 19.16 1.28
CA ARG A 174 17.32 18.67 0.58
C ARG A 174 17.08 17.33 -0.12
N THR A 175 16.21 16.49 0.46
CA THR A 175 15.81 15.18 -0.09
C THR A 175 14.57 15.24 -0.99
N ALA A 176 13.96 16.42 -1.13
CA ALA A 176 12.84 16.68 -2.03
C ALA A 176 12.97 18.09 -2.62
N PRO A 177 13.89 18.28 -3.59
CA PRO A 177 14.15 19.57 -4.20
C PRO A 177 12.96 20.08 -5.01
N LEU A 178 12.94 21.40 -5.22
CA LEU A 178 12.00 22.09 -6.09
C LEU A 178 12.66 22.36 -7.45
N HIS A 179 11.93 22.16 -8.53
CA HIS A 179 12.40 22.34 -9.90
C HIS A 179 11.61 23.45 -10.59
N ALA A 180 12.30 24.47 -11.08
CA ALA A 180 11.69 25.50 -11.92
C ALA A 180 11.57 24.99 -13.35
N LEU A 181 10.34 24.88 -13.85
CA LEU A 181 10.07 24.54 -15.25
C LEU A 181 10.14 25.78 -16.14
N ASP A 182 9.72 26.93 -15.60
CA ASP A 182 9.82 28.25 -16.21
C ASP A 182 10.57 29.21 -15.27
N ASP A 183 10.96 30.40 -15.76
CA ASP A 183 11.42 31.48 -14.89
C ASP A 183 10.32 31.82 -13.88
N SER A 184 10.62 31.62 -12.60
CA SER A 184 9.61 31.58 -11.55
C SER A 184 9.96 32.53 -10.41
N LEU A 185 8.93 33.15 -9.86
CA LEU A 185 9.00 33.94 -8.64
C LEU A 185 8.31 33.14 -7.53
N VAL A 186 8.97 33.04 -6.39
CA VAL A 186 8.48 32.28 -5.23
C VAL A 186 8.71 33.04 -3.95
N ARG A 187 7.90 32.72 -2.94
CA ARG A 187 8.21 33.03 -1.56
C ARG A 187 8.47 31.73 -0.81
N ALA A 188 9.66 31.56 -0.27
CA ALA A 188 9.94 30.49 0.67
C ALA A 188 9.74 31.02 2.10
N CYS A 189 9.19 30.21 2.99
CA CYS A 189 9.07 30.57 4.41
C CYS A 189 9.18 29.37 5.33
N ALA A 190 9.60 29.60 6.57
CA ALA A 190 9.60 28.57 7.60
C ALA A 190 8.17 28.22 8.03
N SER A 191 8.00 27.05 8.66
CA SER A 191 6.71 26.62 9.21
C SER A 191 6.17 27.61 10.24
N GLU A 192 7.03 28.25 11.04
CA GLU A 192 6.61 29.24 12.03
C GLU A 192 5.97 30.48 11.38
N ASP A 193 6.50 30.96 10.26
CA ASP A 193 5.94 32.09 9.52
C ASP A 193 4.60 31.71 8.90
N LEU A 194 4.53 30.53 8.28
CA LEU A 194 3.30 30.03 7.66
C LEU A 194 2.20 29.75 8.71
N ALA A 195 2.57 29.35 9.93
CA ALA A 195 1.66 29.20 11.05
C ALA A 195 1.11 30.56 11.52
N ARG A 196 1.98 31.57 11.63
CA ARG A 196 1.59 32.94 11.99
C ARG A 196 0.66 33.57 10.96
N GLU A 197 0.80 33.20 9.69
CA GLU A 197 -0.10 33.60 8.60
C GLU A 197 -1.39 32.76 8.51
N GLY A 198 -1.56 31.76 9.37
CA GLY A 198 -2.75 30.90 9.39
C GLY A 198 -2.85 29.92 8.21
N GLN A 199 -1.76 29.70 7.47
CA GLN A 199 -1.74 28.87 6.27
C GLN A 199 -1.15 27.47 6.49
N LEU A 200 -0.40 27.25 7.58
CA LEU A 200 0.32 26.00 7.80
C LEU A 200 -0.60 24.78 7.86
N VAL A 201 -1.77 24.89 8.50
CA VAL A 201 -2.73 23.77 8.60
C VAL A 201 -3.23 23.35 7.21
N ALA A 202 -3.57 24.32 6.36
CA ALA A 202 -4.02 24.04 4.99
C ALA A 202 -2.89 23.47 4.12
N ALA A 203 -1.67 24.01 4.24
CA ALA A 203 -0.50 23.50 3.55
C ALA A 203 -0.17 22.06 3.97
N LEU A 204 -0.26 21.77 5.28
CA LEU A 204 -0.05 20.45 5.84
C LEU A 204 -1.12 19.45 5.39
N ALA A 205 -2.38 19.85 5.35
CA ALA A 205 -3.47 19.04 4.82
C ALA A 205 -3.23 18.70 3.33
N ALA A 206 -2.85 19.69 2.52
CA ALA A 206 -2.54 19.47 1.10
C ALA A 206 -1.34 18.53 0.92
N PHE A 207 -0.27 18.73 1.69
CA PHE A 207 0.89 17.82 1.69
C PHE A 207 0.49 16.39 2.06
N ASN A 208 -0.30 16.24 3.12
CA ASN A 208 -0.81 14.96 3.59
C ASN A 208 -1.67 14.25 2.52
N SER A 209 -2.56 14.97 1.82
CA SER A 209 -3.33 14.41 0.70
C SER A 209 -2.44 13.94 -0.45
N ARG A 210 -1.33 14.63 -0.73
CA ARG A 210 -0.38 14.22 -1.78
C ARG A 210 0.41 12.96 -1.38
N ILE A 211 0.81 12.83 -0.12
CA ILE A 211 1.39 11.59 0.41
C ILE A 211 0.37 10.45 0.31
N ALA A 212 -0.87 10.70 0.72
CA ALA A 212 -1.94 9.72 0.67
C ALA A 212 -2.19 9.21 -0.75
N ALA A 213 -2.25 10.11 -1.74
CA ALA A 213 -2.37 9.75 -3.15
C ALA A 213 -1.20 8.87 -3.60
N ARG A 214 0.04 9.25 -3.25
CA ARG A 214 1.24 8.47 -3.60
C ARG A 214 1.24 7.07 -2.96
N LEU A 215 0.80 6.95 -1.71
CA LEU A 215 0.63 5.67 -1.04
C LEU A 215 -0.46 4.81 -1.71
N GLY A 216 -1.55 5.44 -2.14
CA GLY A 216 -2.63 4.81 -2.91
C GLY A 216 -2.13 4.24 -4.24
N ASP A 217 -1.42 5.05 -5.02
CA ASP A 217 -0.84 4.65 -6.32
C ASP A 217 0.16 3.50 -6.17
N TRP A 218 1.03 3.57 -5.16
CA TRP A 218 1.96 2.49 -4.86
C TRP A 218 1.24 1.18 -4.49
N SER A 219 0.25 1.26 -3.60
CA SER A 219 -0.57 0.10 -3.19
C SER A 219 -1.30 -0.54 -4.39
N ALA A 220 -1.85 0.29 -5.28
CA ALA A 220 -2.49 -0.17 -6.51
C ALA A 220 -1.48 -0.87 -7.45
N ALA A 221 -0.28 -0.29 -7.63
CA ALA A 221 0.78 -0.87 -8.44
C ALA A 221 1.28 -2.21 -7.89
N GLU A 222 1.48 -2.34 -6.57
CA GLU A 222 1.82 -3.63 -5.94
C GLU A 222 0.70 -4.66 -6.16
N GLY A 223 -0.56 -4.24 -6.01
CA GLY A 223 -1.71 -5.10 -6.26
C GLY A 223 -1.74 -5.62 -7.70
N ALA A 224 -1.53 -4.75 -8.68
CA ALA A 224 -1.46 -5.11 -10.09
C ALA A 224 -0.29 -6.05 -10.40
N ALA A 225 0.90 -5.77 -9.86
CA ALA A 225 2.08 -6.63 -10.04
C ALA A 225 1.88 -8.02 -9.46
N PHE A 226 1.30 -8.10 -8.25
CA PHE A 226 0.95 -9.38 -7.62
C PHE A 226 -0.10 -10.16 -8.42
N GLY A 227 -1.16 -9.49 -8.89
CA GLY A 227 -2.17 -10.09 -9.76
C GLY A 227 -1.58 -10.63 -11.06
N ALA A 228 -0.71 -9.87 -11.72
CA ALA A 228 -0.01 -10.29 -12.93
C ALA A 228 0.95 -11.47 -12.68
N HIS A 229 1.56 -11.54 -11.49
CA HIS A 229 2.37 -12.69 -11.09
C HIS A 229 1.52 -13.95 -10.90
N LEU A 230 0.40 -13.86 -10.16
CA LEU A 230 -0.53 -14.97 -9.98
C LEU A 230 -1.11 -15.47 -11.31
N ALA A 231 -1.49 -14.56 -12.22
CA ALA A 231 -1.98 -14.91 -13.54
C ALA A 231 -0.92 -15.63 -14.38
N ARG A 232 0.35 -15.20 -14.31
CA ARG A 232 1.46 -15.91 -14.97
C ARG A 232 1.68 -17.31 -14.40
N LEU A 233 1.62 -17.47 -13.08
CA LEU A 233 1.73 -18.80 -12.44
C LEU A 233 0.58 -19.70 -12.88
N ALA A 234 -0.65 -19.22 -12.82
CA ALA A 234 -1.83 -19.97 -13.25
C ALA A 234 -1.75 -20.38 -14.74
N ASN A 235 -1.26 -19.49 -15.61
CA ASN A 235 -1.05 -19.81 -17.03
C ASN A 235 0.07 -20.84 -17.24
N ALA A 236 1.15 -20.78 -16.45
CA ALA A 236 2.21 -21.77 -16.50
C ALA A 236 1.74 -23.15 -16.03
N ASP A 237 0.95 -23.20 -14.95
CA ASP A 237 0.34 -24.43 -14.44
C ASP A 237 -0.67 -25.01 -15.46
N ALA A 238 -1.49 -24.16 -16.09
CA ALA A 238 -2.40 -24.57 -17.14
C ALA A 238 -1.64 -25.12 -18.36
N ALA A 239 -0.57 -24.46 -18.79
CA ALA A 239 0.27 -24.94 -19.89
C ALA A 239 0.94 -26.28 -19.56
N ALA A 240 1.48 -26.44 -18.35
CA ALA A 240 2.07 -27.69 -17.88
C ALA A 240 1.04 -28.83 -17.84
N LEU A 241 -0.19 -28.54 -17.41
CA LEU A 241 -1.29 -29.50 -17.43
C LEU A 241 -1.67 -29.91 -18.87
N THR A 242 -1.80 -28.95 -19.78
CA THR A 242 -2.07 -29.24 -21.20
C THR A 242 -0.96 -30.09 -21.81
N THR A 243 0.32 -29.76 -21.60
CA THR A 243 1.44 -30.57 -22.08
C THR A 243 1.40 -31.99 -21.50
N ALA A 244 1.06 -32.16 -20.22
CA ALA A 244 0.92 -33.49 -19.64
C ALA A 244 -0.24 -34.30 -20.25
N ILE A 245 -1.35 -33.65 -20.63
CA ILE A 245 -2.47 -34.27 -21.33
C ILE A 245 -2.07 -34.64 -22.77
N ASP A 246 -1.36 -33.76 -23.47
CA ASP A 246 -0.87 -34.01 -24.83
C ASP A 246 0.11 -35.20 -24.83
N GLU A 247 1.05 -35.27 -23.86
CA GLU A 247 1.96 -36.41 -23.70
C GLU A 247 1.22 -37.74 -23.39
N LEU A 248 0.08 -37.68 -22.69
CA LEU A 248 -0.77 -38.84 -22.43
C LEU A 248 -1.56 -39.27 -23.67
N THR A 249 -1.93 -38.34 -24.56
CA THR A 249 -2.76 -38.60 -25.75
C THR A 249 -1.93 -38.92 -27.01
N GLU A 250 -0.70 -38.39 -27.13
CA GLU A 250 0.22 -38.65 -28.23
C GLU A 250 1.01 -39.96 -28.10
N ARG A 251 0.96 -40.62 -26.94
CA ARG A 251 1.55 -41.96 -26.78
C ARG A 251 0.85 -42.93 -27.75
N PRO A 252 1.56 -43.52 -28.73
CA PRO A 252 0.93 -44.49 -29.62
C PRO A 252 0.43 -45.66 -28.78
N ALA A 253 -0.81 -46.07 -29.00
CA ALA A 253 -1.35 -47.36 -28.58
C ALA A 253 -0.65 -48.52 -29.30
N SER A 254 0.68 -48.51 -29.41
CA SER A 254 1.46 -49.56 -30.04
C SER A 254 2.03 -50.48 -28.96
N GLY A 255 1.27 -51.51 -28.64
CA GLY A 255 1.84 -52.74 -28.05
C GLY A 255 1.40 -53.11 -26.63
N VAL A 256 0.24 -52.67 -26.15
CA VAL A 256 -0.36 -53.33 -24.96
C VAL A 256 -1.37 -54.37 -25.46
N PRO A 257 -1.17 -55.67 -25.17
CA PRO A 257 -2.11 -56.73 -25.54
C PRO A 257 -3.49 -56.45 -24.96
N GLU A 258 -4.50 -56.63 -25.80
CA GLU A 258 -5.94 -56.38 -25.57
C GLU A 258 -6.60 -57.30 -24.52
N ALA A 259 -5.87 -57.77 -23.51
CA ALA A 259 -6.35 -58.77 -22.55
C ALA A 259 -5.91 -58.59 -21.09
N ALA A 260 -5.27 -57.48 -20.70
CA ALA A 260 -5.01 -57.20 -19.29
C ALA A 260 -4.95 -55.70 -19.01
N LEU A 261 -5.44 -55.32 -17.82
CA LEU A 261 -5.40 -53.99 -17.18
C LEU A 261 -6.66 -53.16 -17.52
N GLY A 262 -7.76 -53.25 -16.77
CA GLY A 262 -7.80 -52.80 -15.38
C GLY A 262 -7.44 -51.31 -15.20
N LEU A 263 -7.36 -50.55 -16.30
CA LEU A 263 -6.96 -49.15 -16.29
C LEU A 263 -8.12 -48.27 -15.88
N GLU A 264 -8.02 -47.82 -14.64
CA GLU A 264 -8.80 -46.74 -14.07
C GLU A 264 -8.79 -45.51 -15.00
N SER A 265 -9.97 -44.95 -15.29
CA SER A 265 -10.08 -43.69 -16.05
C SER A 265 -9.23 -42.59 -15.39
N PRO A 266 -8.54 -41.72 -16.14
CA PRO A 266 -7.74 -40.62 -15.58
C PRO A 266 -8.53 -39.75 -14.59
N LEU A 267 -9.83 -39.57 -14.85
CA LEU A 267 -10.74 -38.88 -13.94
C LEU A 267 -10.91 -39.64 -12.62
N LEU A 268 -11.09 -40.96 -12.68
CA LEU A 268 -11.21 -41.80 -11.49
C LEU A 268 -9.91 -41.83 -10.67
N ALA A 269 -8.75 -41.86 -11.34
CA ALA A 269 -7.43 -41.79 -10.70
C ALA A 269 -7.18 -40.43 -10.02
N ALA A 270 -7.58 -39.33 -10.67
CA ALA A 270 -7.52 -37.99 -10.08
C ALA A 270 -8.45 -37.87 -8.87
N LEU A 271 -9.68 -38.35 -8.99
CA LEU A 271 -10.66 -38.34 -7.91
C LEU A 271 -10.25 -39.22 -6.72
N ARG A 272 -9.56 -40.34 -6.96
CA ARG A 272 -9.00 -41.19 -5.90
C ARG A 272 -7.89 -40.50 -5.13
N LYS A 273 -7.02 -39.74 -5.81
CA LYS A 273 -6.01 -38.88 -5.14
C LYS A 273 -6.66 -37.79 -4.28
N VAL A 274 -7.72 -37.14 -4.76
CA VAL A 274 -8.47 -36.12 -4.01
C VAL A 274 -9.15 -36.72 -2.78
N ALA A 275 -9.80 -37.88 -2.93
CA ALA A 275 -10.43 -38.59 -1.82
C ALA A 275 -9.42 -39.00 -0.75
N GLN A 276 -8.24 -39.50 -1.15
CA GLN A 276 -7.18 -39.88 -0.23
C GLN A 276 -6.58 -38.67 0.51
N ALA A 277 -6.41 -37.54 -0.17
CA ALA A 277 -5.97 -36.28 0.45
C ALA A 277 -7.03 -35.70 1.42
N ALA A 278 -8.31 -35.95 1.16
CA ALA A 278 -9.43 -35.52 2.00
C ALA A 278 -9.80 -36.51 3.12
N GLY A 279 -9.13 -37.68 3.20
CA GLY A 279 -9.44 -38.74 4.16
C GLY A 279 -10.79 -39.43 3.92
N ALA A 280 -11.32 -39.36 2.70
CA ALA A 280 -12.58 -39.96 2.29
C ALA A 280 -12.36 -41.24 1.46
N ASN A 281 -13.23 -42.24 1.63
CA ASN A 281 -13.17 -43.50 0.87
C ASN A 281 -14.15 -43.45 -0.32
N LEU A 282 -13.67 -43.85 -1.50
CA LEU A 282 -14.52 -43.96 -2.68
C LEU A 282 -15.23 -45.32 -2.73
N PRO A 283 -16.52 -45.36 -3.13
CA PRO A 283 -17.24 -46.61 -3.29
C PRO A 283 -16.67 -47.45 -4.45
N PRO A 284 -16.77 -48.79 -4.35
CA PRO A 284 -16.18 -49.73 -5.32
C PRO A 284 -16.76 -49.60 -6.73
N ASP A 285 -17.95 -49.00 -6.86
CA ASP A 285 -18.70 -48.91 -8.12
C ASP A 285 -18.41 -47.62 -8.90
N ALA A 286 -17.58 -46.72 -8.36
CA ALA A 286 -17.26 -45.43 -8.99
C ALA A 286 -16.64 -45.56 -10.39
N ALA A 287 -16.03 -46.71 -10.70
CA ALA A 287 -15.46 -47.02 -12.01
C ALA A 287 -16.51 -47.25 -13.12
N ARG A 288 -17.80 -47.38 -12.79
CA ARG A 288 -18.87 -47.71 -13.76
C ARG A 288 -19.64 -46.51 -14.32
N GLY A 289 -19.46 -45.31 -13.77
CA GLY A 289 -20.24 -44.11 -14.13
C GLY A 289 -19.67 -43.29 -15.30
N GLY A 290 -19.11 -43.94 -16.32
CA GLY A 290 -18.53 -43.25 -17.47
C GLY A 290 -18.92 -43.95 -18.77
N GLY A 291 -20.19 -43.86 -19.14
CA GLY A 291 -20.64 -44.19 -20.50
C GLY A 291 -20.38 -43.02 -21.44
N GLU A 292 -20.03 -43.32 -22.70
CA GLU A 292 -19.91 -42.28 -23.74
C GLU A 292 -21.24 -41.53 -23.90
N GLY A 293 -21.22 -40.22 -23.59
CA GLY A 293 -22.34 -39.30 -23.83
C GLY A 293 -23.05 -38.72 -22.61
N GLU A 294 -22.61 -39.00 -21.38
CA GLU A 294 -23.17 -38.35 -20.18
C GLU A 294 -22.49 -37.01 -19.86
N ASP A 295 -23.30 -36.03 -19.45
CA ASP A 295 -22.90 -34.65 -19.19
C ASP A 295 -21.95 -34.60 -17.97
N ASP A 296 -20.79 -33.93 -18.11
CA ASP A 296 -19.71 -33.91 -17.10
C ASP A 296 -20.22 -33.47 -15.71
N GLU A 297 -21.27 -32.65 -15.67
CA GLU A 297 -21.91 -32.17 -14.45
C GLU A 297 -22.74 -33.24 -13.73
N GLU A 298 -23.32 -34.20 -14.47
CA GLU A 298 -24.09 -35.31 -13.92
C GLU A 298 -23.17 -36.34 -13.24
N ILE A 299 -22.03 -36.64 -13.87
CA ILE A 299 -20.97 -37.50 -13.31
C ILE A 299 -20.40 -36.91 -12.02
N LEU A 300 -20.10 -35.59 -12.02
CA LEU A 300 -19.59 -34.89 -10.83
C LEU A 300 -20.62 -34.84 -9.68
N THR A 301 -21.91 -34.75 -10.01
CA THR A 301 -22.98 -34.67 -9.01
C THR A 301 -23.22 -36.02 -8.32
N VAL A 302 -23.24 -37.11 -9.08
CA VAL A 302 -23.32 -38.49 -8.54
C VAL A 302 -22.12 -38.78 -7.64
N PHE A 303 -20.93 -38.31 -8.02
CA PHE A 303 -19.71 -38.53 -7.27
C PHE A 303 -19.63 -37.73 -5.96
N ALA A 304 -20.03 -36.45 -6.01
CA ALA A 304 -20.11 -35.58 -4.84
C ALA A 304 -21.08 -36.12 -3.78
N ALA A 305 -22.26 -36.59 -4.22
CA ALA A 305 -23.26 -37.21 -3.36
C ALA A 305 -22.73 -38.47 -2.65
N ASN A 306 -21.98 -39.32 -3.35
CA ASN A 306 -21.48 -40.59 -2.82
C ASN A 306 -20.20 -40.48 -1.97
N SER A 307 -19.49 -39.34 -2.04
CA SER A 307 -18.25 -39.09 -1.28
C SER A 307 -18.45 -38.09 -0.12
N GLY A 308 -19.68 -37.63 0.12
CA GLY A 308 -19.99 -36.62 1.16
C GLY A 308 -19.41 -35.23 0.89
N LEU A 309 -19.01 -34.96 -0.36
CA LEU A 309 -18.38 -33.70 -0.77
C LEU A 309 -19.40 -32.82 -1.53
N ARG A 310 -19.20 -31.50 -1.52
CA ARG A 310 -19.99 -30.59 -2.37
C ARG A 310 -19.28 -30.44 -3.71
N VAL A 311 -20.02 -30.48 -4.83
CA VAL A 311 -19.50 -30.39 -6.22
C VAL A 311 -18.49 -29.25 -6.41
N ARG A 312 -18.75 -28.09 -5.78
CA ARG A 312 -17.86 -26.91 -5.84
C ARG A 312 -16.45 -27.16 -5.26
N ARG A 313 -16.30 -28.13 -4.36
CA ARG A 313 -15.02 -28.50 -3.72
C ARG A 313 -14.22 -29.53 -4.53
N VAL A 314 -14.84 -30.15 -5.54
CA VAL A 314 -14.21 -31.06 -6.49
C VAL A 314 -13.68 -30.30 -7.72
N ARG A 315 -14.28 -29.12 -8.03
CA ARG A 315 -13.83 -28.20 -9.09
C ARG A 315 -12.61 -27.33 -8.74
N LEU A 316 -12.25 -27.21 -7.46
CA LEU A 316 -11.11 -26.43 -6.94
C LEU A 316 -9.94 -27.36 -6.64
#